data_AF-A0A6A1K3N4-F1
#
_entry.id   AF-A0A6A1K3N4-F1
#
_cell.length_a   1.000
_cell.length_b   1.000
_cell.length_c   1.000
_cell.angle_alpha   90.00
_cell.angle_beta   90.00
_cell.angle_gamma   90.00
#
_symmetry.space_group_name_H-M   'P 1'
#
loop_
_entity.id
_entity.type
_entity.pdbx_description
1 polymer ?
#
loop_
_entity_poly.entity_id
_entity_poly.type
_entity_poly.pdbx_seq_one_letter_code
_entity_poly.pdbx_strand_id
1 'polypeptide(L)' 'MNKIKIEITPNGWESTVIIDGKEYKEKHVATAFGSESIEGNFESEDDIPEEVYDALNSSFPFECMRALYSIED' A
#
# COMPACT_ATOMS: atom_id res chain seq x y z
N MET A 1 9.20 12.13 -5.97
CA MET A 1 9.09 10.82 -6.63
C MET A 1 8.38 9.88 -5.69
N ASN A 2 7.14 9.65 -6.04
CA ASN A 2 6.22 8.78 -5.37
C ASN A 2 6.66 7.34 -5.61
N LYS A 3 6.48 6.47 -4.60
CA LYS A 3 6.90 5.07 -4.71
C LYS A 3 6.06 4.17 -3.82
N ILE A 4 5.90 2.94 -4.27
CA ILE A 4 5.32 1.84 -3.51
C ILE A 4 6.39 0.78 -3.30
N LYS A 5 6.45 0.22 -2.10
CA LYS A 5 7.21 -1.00 -1.77
C LYS A 5 6.25 -1.99 -1.13
N ILE A 6 6.31 -3.24 -1.57
CA ILE A 6 5.57 -4.32 -0.95
C ILE A 6 6.57 -5.44 -0.67
N GLU A 7 6.70 -5.82 0.60
CA GLU A 7 7.47 -7.01 1.01
C GLU A 7 6.49 -8.09 1.45
N ILE A 8 6.52 -9.24 0.77
CA ILE A 8 5.62 -10.37 1.04
C ILE A 8 6.43 -11.54 1.59
N THR A 9 5.96 -12.10 2.70
CA THR A 9 6.53 -13.29 3.35
C THR A 9 5.42 -14.31 3.65
N PRO A 10 5.76 -15.55 4.01
CA PRO A 10 4.75 -16.49 4.52
C PRO A 10 4.02 -16.02 5.79
N ASN A 11 4.57 -15.04 6.52
CA ASN A 11 4.00 -14.53 7.76
C ASN A 11 3.11 -13.30 7.54
N GLY A 12 2.89 -12.87 6.30
CA GLY A 12 2.16 -11.65 5.96
C GLY A 12 2.97 -10.70 5.08
N TRP A 13 2.54 -9.44 5.01
CA TRP A 13 3.18 -8.43 4.15
C TRP A 13 3.27 -7.07 4.82
N GLU A 14 4.20 -6.26 4.33
CA GLU A 14 4.32 -4.84 4.64
C GLU A 14 4.24 -4.05 3.34
N SER A 15 3.32 -3.09 3.30
CA SER A 15 3.19 -2.12 2.22
C SER A 15 3.69 -0.77 2.73
N THR A 16 4.57 -0.13 1.96
CA THR A 16 5.03 1.23 2.22
C THR A 16 4.75 2.10 1.00
N VAL A 17 4.06 3.20 1.21
CA VAL A 17 3.74 4.20 0.18
C VAL A 17 4.45 5.49 0.56
N ILE A 18 5.14 6.11 -0.40
CA ILE A 18 5.67 7.47 -0.23
C ILE A 18 5.05 8.35 -1.28
N ILE A 19 4.36 9.41 -0.83
CA ILE A 19 3.72 10.44 -1.66
C ILE A 19 4.24 11.78 -1.18
N ASP A 20 4.79 12.59 -2.08
CA ASP A 20 5.35 13.93 -1.80
C ASP A 20 6.35 13.97 -0.62
N GLY A 21 7.07 12.86 -0.43
CA GLY A 21 8.06 12.69 0.63
C GLY A 21 7.49 12.28 2.00
N LYS A 22 6.17 12.19 2.17
CA LYS A 22 5.53 11.59 3.35
C LYS A 22 5.42 10.08 3.17
N GLU A 23 5.81 9.34 4.21
CA GLU A 23 5.81 7.88 4.23
C GLU A 23 4.60 7.35 5.02
N TYR A 24 3.89 6.39 4.44
CA TYR A 24 2.79 5.64 5.03
C TYR A 24 3.14 4.16 5.01
N LYS A 25 2.78 3.45 6.08
CA LYS A 25 3.04 2.03 6.22
C LYS A 25 1.77 1.32 6.68
N GLU A 26 1.54 0.16 6.10
CA GLU A 26 0.53 -0.80 6.53
C GLU A 26 1.14 -2.19 6.60
N LYS A 27 0.80 -2.94 7.64
CA LYS A 27 1.32 -4.28 7.87
C LYS A 27 0.21 -5.25 8.24
N HIS A 28 0.22 -6.37 7.54
CA HIS A 28 -0.65 -7.49 7.81
C HIS A 28 0.16 -8.72 8.22
N VAL A 29 -0.39 -9.50 9.14
CA VAL A 29 0.14 -10.82 9.50
C VAL A 29 -0.80 -11.91 9.02
N ALA A 30 -0.23 -13.00 8.55
CA ALA A 30 -0.99 -14.20 8.21
C ALA A 30 -1.57 -14.81 9.49
N THR A 31 -2.85 -15.19 9.43
CA THR A 31 -3.55 -15.92 10.48
C THR A 31 -3.97 -17.29 9.95
N ALA A 32 -4.49 -18.16 10.82
CA ALA A 32 -4.98 -19.48 10.40
C ALA A 32 -6.12 -19.42 9.36
N PHE A 33 -6.81 -18.27 9.25
CA PHE A 33 -8.00 -18.10 8.41
C PHE A 33 -7.87 -17.00 7.36
N GLY A 34 -6.71 -16.35 7.25
CA GLY A 34 -6.51 -15.22 6.36
C GLY A 34 -5.38 -14.31 6.83
N SER A 35 -5.69 -13.03 7.05
CA SER A 35 -4.75 -12.06 7.58
C SER A 35 -5.42 -11.06 8.52
N GLU A 36 -4.63 -10.38 9.33
CA GLU A 36 -5.06 -9.31 10.24
C GLU A 36 -4.11 -8.11 10.08
N SER A 37 -4.65 -6.90 10.00
CA SER A 37 -3.84 -5.67 10.05
C SER A 37 -3.35 -5.44 11.49
N ILE A 38 -2.05 -5.21 11.64
CA ILE A 38 -1.40 -4.98 12.95
C ILE A 38 -0.74 -3.61 13.06
N GLU A 39 -0.61 -2.88 11.96
CA GLU A 39 0.01 -1.56 11.90
C GLU A 39 -0.51 -0.80 10.68
N GLY A 40 -0.92 0.45 10.88
CA GLY A 40 -1.44 1.30 9.82
C GLY A 40 -2.82 0.89 9.31
N ASN A 41 -3.46 1.81 8.58
CA ASN A 41 -4.67 1.53 7.84
C ASN A 41 -4.78 2.52 6.68
N PHE A 42 -4.45 2.09 5.46
CA PHE A 42 -4.50 2.98 4.31
C PHE A 42 -5.92 3.46 3.99
N GLU A 43 -6.96 2.69 4.33
CA GLU A 43 -8.36 3.09 4.13
C GLU A 43 -8.75 4.31 4.98
N SER A 44 -8.03 4.55 6.09
CA SER A 44 -8.30 5.67 7.00
C SER A 44 -7.35 6.87 6.81
N GLU A 45 -6.41 6.79 5.88
CA GLU A 45 -5.45 7.86 5.62
C GLU A 45 -5.95 8.78 4.49
N ASP A 46 -6.53 9.93 4.86
CA ASP A 46 -7.06 10.92 3.91
C ASP A 46 -6.00 11.45 2.92
N ASP A 47 -4.73 11.39 3.29
CA ASP A 47 -3.62 11.87 2.47
C ASP A 47 -3.11 10.82 1.46
N ILE A 48 -3.67 9.60 1.46
CA ILE A 48 -3.43 8.60 0.41
C ILE A 48 -4.55 8.71 -0.63
N PRO A 49 -4.25 9.05 -1.90
CA PRO A 49 -5.25 9.08 -2.94
C PRO A 49 -5.94 7.73 -3.10
N GLU A 50 -7.27 7.75 -3.24
CA GLU A 50 -8.10 6.54 -3.37
C GLU A 50 -7.58 5.60 -4.48
N GLU A 51 -7.16 6.15 -5.61
CA GLU A 51 -6.59 5.39 -6.74
C GLU A 51 -5.30 4.62 -6.41
N VAL A 52 -4.49 5.14 -5.48
CA VAL A 52 -3.27 4.46 -5.00
C VAL A 52 -3.65 3.32 -4.07
N TYR A 53 -4.60 3.56 -3.16
CA TYR A 53 -5.13 2.55 -2.25
C TYR A 53 -5.81 1.39 -2.99
N ASP A 54 -6.67 1.69 -3.95
CA ASP A 54 -7.35 0.68 -4.78
C ASP A 54 -6.35 -0.17 -5.57
N ALA A 55 -5.31 0.44 -6.12
CA ALA A 55 -4.25 -0.27 -6.83
C ALA A 55 -3.40 -1.16 -5.92
N LEU A 56 -3.20 -0.78 -4.65
CA LEU A 56 -2.53 -1.61 -3.65
C LEU A 56 -3.36 -2.85 -3.28
N ASN A 57 -4.69 -2.67 -3.18
CA ASN A 57 -5.63 -3.77 -2.91
C ASN A 57 -5.65 -4.82 -4.03
N SER A 58 -5.40 -4.44 -5.28
CA SER A 58 -5.24 -5.41 -6.38
C SER A 58 -3.86 -6.09 -6.39
N SER A 59 -2.86 -5.43 -5.78
CA SER A 59 -1.44 -5.83 -5.82
C SER A 59 -0.87 -6.03 -7.23
N PHE A 60 -1.55 -5.53 -8.27
CA PHE A 60 -1.07 -5.68 -9.65
C PHE A 60 -0.06 -4.57 -9.96
N PRO A 61 1.23 -4.88 -10.26
CA PRO A 61 2.26 -3.85 -10.38
C PRO A 61 1.98 -2.80 -11.45
N PHE A 62 1.27 -3.16 -12.52
CA PHE A 62 0.88 -2.22 -13.57
C PHE A 62 -0.13 -1.19 -13.08
N GLU A 63 -1.11 -1.58 -12.26
CA GLU A 63 -2.09 -0.66 -11.68
C GLU A 63 -1.44 0.26 -10.66
N CYS A 64 -0.57 -0.28 -9.79
CA CYS A 64 0.25 0.51 -8.86
C CYS A 64 1.09 1.56 -9.60
N MET A 65 1.76 1.17 -10.70
CA MET A 65 2.57 2.09 -11.50
C MET A 65 1.72 3.18 -12.16
N ARG A 66 0.53 2.83 -12.67
CA ARG A 66 -0.40 3.80 -13.26
C ARG A 66 -0.94 4.79 -12.23
N ALA A 67 -1.30 4.32 -11.04
CA ALA A 67 -1.79 5.16 -9.95
C ALA A 67 -0.70 6.11 -9.44
N LEU A 68 0.55 5.66 -9.35
CA LEU A 68 1.67 6.56 -9.05
C LEU A 68 1.87 7.61 -10.15
N TYR A 69 1.76 7.22 -11.42
CA TYR A 69 1.93 8.13 -12.54
C TYR A 69 0.83 9.21 -12.61
N SER A 70 -0.41 8.92 -12.21
CA SER A 70 -1.51 9.90 -12.21
C SER A 70 -1.37 10.99 -11.15
N ILE A 71 -0.52 10.77 -10.14
CA ILE A 71 -0.27 11.72 -9.04
C ILE A 71 1.14 12.31 -9.06
N GLU A 72 1.94 12.05 -10.10
CA GLU A 72 3.21 12.74 -10.30
C GLU A 72 2.95 14.08 -11.01
N ASP A 73 3.50 15.17 -10.46
CA ASP A 73 3.48 16.52 -11.05
C ASP A 73 4.33 16.64 -12.33
#